data_AF-A0A0F7ICI0-F1
#
_entry.id   AF-A0A0F7ICI0-F1
#
_cell.length_a   1.000
_cell.length_b   1.000
_cell.length_c   1.000
_cell.angle_alpha   90.00
_cell.angle_beta   90.00
_cell.angle_gamma   90.00
#
_symmetry.space_group_name_H-M   'P 1'
#
loop_
_entity.id
_entity.type
_entity.pdbx_description
1 polymer ?
#
loop_
_entity_poly.entity_id
_entity_poly.type
_entity_poly.pdbx_seq_one_letter_code
_entity_poly.pdbx_strand_id
1 'polypeptide(L)'
;MVRRCHRRGRAQRLRYRNDILRRDLVDITIKPGSNGCTVLTGTLNDTYTGRTIAFTRGEGTSNAVQIDHIVALSDAWQKGAQQFDEQTRRNFANDPLNLQAVDGPTNGQKGDGDAATWLPPNKAYRCTYVTRQFEVKLKYGLWMTQAEKDAIARELASCTGSPAPAPVPAAAPAPTTAAPAPAPPVREQAPAPAPAPAPSGAGVSYANCAAARAAGAAPIMRGEPGYSSKLDRDNDGVACE
;
A
#
# COMPACT_ATOMS: atom_id res chain seq x y z
N MET A 1 -20.53 -1.07 14.84
CA MET A 1 -19.05 -1.07 14.82
C MET A 1 -18.55 -2.35 14.19
N VAL A 2 -17.98 -2.27 12.98
CA VAL A 2 -17.19 -3.38 12.42
C VAL A 2 -15.88 -3.40 13.19
N ARG A 3 -15.69 -4.38 14.08
CA ARG A 3 -14.40 -4.56 14.77
C ARG A 3 -13.33 -4.80 13.70
N ARG A 4 -12.23 -4.02 13.73
CA ARG A 4 -11.05 -4.29 12.90
C ARG A 4 -10.60 -5.72 13.16
N CYS A 5 -10.22 -6.44 12.11
CA CYS A 5 -9.73 -7.81 12.25
C CYS A 5 -8.36 -7.91 12.94
N HIS A 6 -7.72 -6.77 13.18
CA HIS A 6 -6.46 -6.67 13.87
C HIS A 6 -6.60 -6.71 15.40
N ARG A 7 -6.08 -7.75 16.05
CA ARG A 7 -5.58 -7.72 17.45
C ARG A 7 -4.05 -7.87 17.42
N ARG A 8 -3.36 -7.15 18.32
CA ARG A 8 -1.89 -7.20 18.45
C ARG A 8 -1.39 -8.66 18.55
N GLY A 9 -0.36 -9.03 17.77
CA GLY A 9 0.45 -10.24 18.02
C GLY A 9 0.37 -11.43 17.03
N ARG A 10 -0.26 -11.36 15.85
CA ARG A 10 -0.16 -12.42 14.82
C ARG A 10 0.01 -11.83 13.39
N ALA A 11 0.35 -12.65 12.39
CA ALA A 11 0.56 -12.31 10.96
C ALA A 11 -0.36 -11.22 10.36
N GLN A 12 0.21 -10.07 9.99
CA GLN A 12 -0.52 -8.83 9.72
C GLN A 12 -1.13 -8.77 8.30
N ARG A 13 -0.47 -9.36 7.29
CA ARG A 13 -0.82 -9.24 5.86
C ARG A 13 -2.17 -9.88 5.47
N LEU A 14 -2.48 -11.07 5.99
CA LEU A 14 -3.73 -11.79 5.70
C LEU A 14 -4.99 -11.11 6.29
N ARG A 15 -4.81 -10.20 7.25
CA ARG A 15 -5.92 -9.55 7.96
C ARG A 15 -6.39 -8.27 7.27
N TYR A 16 -5.48 -7.45 6.75
CA TYR A 16 -5.86 -6.25 6.00
C TYR A 16 -6.65 -6.59 4.75
N ARG A 17 -6.34 -7.70 4.07
CA ARG A 17 -7.18 -8.18 2.96
C ARG A 17 -8.63 -8.37 3.40
N ASN A 18 -8.85 -9.03 4.53
CA ASN A 18 -10.21 -9.26 5.02
C ASN A 18 -10.89 -7.97 5.48
N ASP A 19 -10.15 -7.02 6.08
CA ASP A 19 -10.71 -5.71 6.43
C ASP A 19 -11.19 -4.96 5.17
N ILE A 20 -10.41 -4.98 4.09
CA ILE A 20 -10.80 -4.35 2.82
C ILE A 20 -11.95 -5.08 2.13
N LEU A 21 -11.93 -6.42 2.09
CA LEU A 21 -13.05 -7.20 1.57
C LEU A 21 -14.35 -6.94 2.35
N ARG A 22 -14.28 -6.78 3.68
CA ARG A 22 -15.46 -6.43 4.50
C ARG A 22 -15.98 -5.02 4.24
N ARG A 23 -15.09 -4.10 3.86
CA ARG A 23 -15.44 -2.71 3.54
C ARG A 23 -16.06 -2.61 2.14
N ASP A 24 -15.48 -3.31 1.18
CA ASP A 24 -15.74 -3.09 -0.25
C ASP A 24 -16.72 -4.09 -0.87
N LEU A 25 -16.89 -5.28 -0.27
CA LEU A 25 -17.90 -6.23 -0.72
C LEU A 25 -19.24 -6.00 -0.01
N VAL A 26 -20.32 -6.24 -0.74
CA VAL A 26 -21.68 -6.37 -0.19
C VAL A 26 -22.09 -7.84 -0.12
N ASP A 27 -23.18 -8.14 0.57
CA ASP A 27 -23.75 -9.50 0.68
C ASP A 27 -22.73 -10.57 1.11
N ILE A 28 -21.88 -10.20 2.08
CA ILE A 28 -20.75 -11.04 2.48
C ILE A 28 -21.17 -12.21 3.36
N THR A 29 -20.52 -13.35 3.17
CA THR A 29 -20.54 -14.45 4.14
C THR A 29 -19.22 -14.52 4.90
N ILE A 30 -19.29 -14.78 6.20
CA ILE A 30 -18.13 -14.82 7.08
C ILE A 30 -17.94 -16.25 7.60
N LYS A 31 -16.70 -16.73 7.57
CA LYS A 31 -16.34 -18.04 8.11
C LYS A 31 -16.70 -18.12 9.60
N PRO A 32 -17.54 -19.08 10.03
CA PRO A 32 -17.78 -19.33 11.45
C PRO A 32 -16.48 -19.55 12.22
N GLY A 33 -16.42 -19.08 13.46
CA GLY A 33 -15.21 -19.17 14.30
C GLY A 33 -14.05 -18.25 13.90
N SER A 34 -14.18 -17.44 12.84
CA SER A 34 -13.14 -16.48 12.43
C SER A 34 -13.15 -15.15 13.20
N ASN A 35 -13.94 -15.04 14.28
CA ASN A 35 -14.19 -13.78 15.00
C ASN A 35 -14.71 -12.66 14.10
N GLY A 36 -15.50 -13.01 13.08
CA GLY A 36 -16.09 -12.03 12.18
C GLY A 36 -15.14 -11.57 11.06
N CYS A 37 -14.04 -12.26 10.79
CA CYS A 37 -12.99 -11.72 9.92
C CYS A 37 -12.87 -12.35 8.55
N THR A 38 -12.89 -13.68 8.46
CA THR A 38 -12.58 -14.33 7.19
C THR A 38 -13.79 -14.24 6.27
N VAL A 39 -13.71 -13.39 5.26
CA VAL A 39 -14.72 -13.31 4.20
C VAL A 39 -14.62 -14.54 3.31
N LEU A 40 -15.72 -15.28 3.16
CA LEU A 40 -15.84 -16.47 2.32
C LEU A 40 -16.43 -16.13 0.96
N THR A 41 -17.50 -15.32 0.92
CA THR A 41 -18.12 -14.84 -0.31
C THR A 41 -18.54 -13.39 -0.17
N GLY A 42 -18.88 -12.76 -1.29
CA GLY A 42 -19.52 -11.45 -1.35
C GLY A 42 -19.61 -10.96 -2.79
N THR A 43 -20.20 -9.79 -2.99
CA THR A 43 -20.33 -9.16 -4.31
C THR A 43 -19.49 -7.88 -4.33
N LEU A 44 -18.57 -7.78 -5.28
CA LEU A 44 -17.80 -6.58 -5.54
C LEU A 44 -18.51 -5.76 -6.63
N ASN A 45 -18.85 -4.51 -6.32
CA ASN A 45 -19.14 -3.51 -7.34
C ASN A 45 -17.82 -2.84 -7.70
N ASP A 46 -17.12 -3.38 -8.70
CA ASP A 46 -15.74 -3.03 -9.00
C ASP A 46 -15.65 -1.62 -9.59
N THR A 47 -14.99 -0.73 -8.87
CA THR A 47 -14.87 0.67 -9.29
C THR A 47 -13.93 0.84 -10.49
N TYR A 48 -12.98 -0.07 -10.70
CA TYR A 48 -12.01 0.05 -11.80
C TYR A 48 -12.62 -0.24 -13.16
N THR A 49 -13.50 -1.23 -13.26
CA THR A 49 -14.14 -1.64 -14.50
C THR A 49 -15.62 -1.26 -14.61
N GLY A 50 -16.26 -0.92 -13.48
CA GLY A 50 -17.71 -0.69 -13.41
C GLY A 50 -18.55 -1.97 -13.42
N ARG A 51 -17.91 -3.15 -13.37
CA ARG A 51 -18.58 -4.45 -13.40
C ARG A 51 -18.90 -4.95 -11.99
N THR A 52 -19.84 -5.89 -11.92
CA THR A 52 -20.13 -6.63 -10.69
C THR A 52 -19.44 -7.99 -10.72
N ILE A 53 -18.76 -8.35 -9.63
CA ILE A 53 -17.97 -9.59 -9.53
C ILE A 53 -18.41 -10.37 -8.29
N ALA A 54 -18.85 -11.61 -8.48
CA ALA A 54 -19.10 -12.53 -7.38
C ALA A 54 -17.77 -13.05 -6.84
N PHE A 55 -17.42 -12.66 -5.62
CA PHE A 55 -16.25 -13.17 -4.91
C PHE A 55 -16.59 -14.48 -4.21
N THR A 56 -15.79 -15.50 -4.47
CA THR A 56 -15.75 -16.72 -3.66
C THR A 56 -14.32 -17.01 -3.28
N ARG A 57 -14.06 -17.21 -1.98
CA ARG A 57 -12.76 -17.63 -1.48
C ARG A 57 -12.53 -19.08 -1.86
N GLY A 58 -11.43 -19.31 -2.57
CA GLY A 58 -10.93 -20.63 -2.89
C GLY A 58 -9.61 -20.53 -3.66
N GLU A 59 -8.99 -21.69 -3.86
CA GLU A 59 -7.89 -21.83 -4.80
C GLU A 59 -8.40 -21.51 -6.22
N GLY A 60 -7.64 -20.72 -6.99
CA GLY A 60 -8.04 -20.27 -8.33
C GLY A 60 -9.12 -19.17 -8.37
N THR A 61 -10.01 -19.10 -7.38
CA THR A 61 -11.13 -18.12 -7.38
C THR A 61 -10.81 -16.84 -6.61
N SER A 62 -9.96 -16.92 -5.58
CA SER A 62 -9.62 -15.75 -4.75
C SER A 62 -8.94 -14.62 -5.55
N ASN A 63 -8.26 -14.95 -6.65
CA ASN A 63 -7.53 -13.99 -7.49
C ASN A 63 -8.43 -13.18 -8.41
N ALA A 64 -9.71 -13.54 -8.55
CA ALA A 64 -10.69 -12.74 -9.29
C ALA A 64 -10.90 -11.36 -8.64
N VAL A 65 -10.77 -11.27 -7.31
CA VAL A 65 -10.77 -10.02 -6.55
C VAL A 65 -9.45 -9.85 -5.81
N GLN A 66 -8.69 -8.84 -6.19
CA GLN A 66 -7.42 -8.48 -5.56
C GLN A 66 -7.60 -7.26 -4.66
N ILE A 67 -6.65 -7.06 -3.74
CA ILE A 67 -6.55 -5.79 -3.01
C ILE A 67 -5.42 -5.01 -3.65
N ASP A 68 -5.77 -3.95 -4.36
CA ASP A 68 -4.80 -3.07 -4.98
C ASP A 68 -4.29 -2.02 -3.99
N HIS A 69 -3.05 -1.59 -4.23
CA HIS A 69 -2.49 -0.35 -3.71
C HIS A 69 -2.74 0.77 -4.72
N ILE A 70 -3.60 1.73 -4.38
CA ILE A 70 -3.97 2.87 -5.24
C ILE A 70 -2.72 3.56 -5.80
N VAL A 71 -1.74 3.81 -4.93
CA VAL A 71 -0.34 4.08 -5.27
C VAL A 71 0.44 2.78 -5.08
N ALA A 72 0.94 2.20 -6.17
CA ALA A 72 1.67 0.94 -6.15
C ALA A 72 2.92 1.02 -5.24
N LEU A 73 3.25 -0.11 -4.59
CA LEU A 73 4.38 -0.15 -3.65
C LEU A 73 5.74 0.13 -4.33
N SER A 74 5.93 -0.39 -5.53
CA SER A 74 7.13 -0.18 -6.36
C SER A 74 7.22 1.25 -6.88
N ASP A 75 6.11 1.84 -7.36
CA ASP A 75 6.03 3.26 -7.72
C ASP A 75 6.43 4.16 -6.54
N ALA A 76 5.85 3.91 -5.38
CA ALA A 76 6.15 4.64 -4.16
C ALA A 76 7.63 4.51 -3.77
N TRP A 77 8.23 3.32 -3.91
CA TRP A 77 9.64 3.09 -3.63
C TRP A 77 10.54 4.01 -4.46
N GLN A 78 10.31 4.07 -5.77
CA GLN A 78 11.02 4.95 -6.70
C GLN A 78 10.78 6.43 -6.38
N LYS A 79 9.63 6.76 -5.79
CA LYS A 79 9.16 8.13 -5.54
C LYS A 79 9.23 8.58 -4.08
N GLY A 80 10.12 7.98 -3.29
CA GLY A 80 10.50 8.46 -1.94
C GLY A 80 10.28 7.46 -0.80
N ALA A 81 9.51 6.39 -1.00
CA ALA A 81 9.24 5.41 0.07
C ALA A 81 10.49 4.62 0.49
N GLN A 82 11.56 4.64 -0.31
CA GLN A 82 12.86 4.09 0.10
C GLN A 82 13.44 4.77 1.34
N GLN A 83 13.03 6.00 1.64
CA GLN A 83 13.43 6.75 2.84
C GLN A 83 12.54 6.46 4.05
N PHE A 84 11.45 5.72 3.88
CA PHE A 84 10.54 5.42 4.99
C PHE A 84 11.21 4.50 5.99
N ASP A 85 11.05 4.85 7.27
CA ASP A 85 11.25 3.91 8.35
C ASP A 85 10.26 2.74 8.24
N GLU A 86 10.55 1.69 9.00
CA GLU A 86 9.80 0.43 8.96
C GLU A 86 8.32 0.64 9.32
N GLN A 87 8.03 1.56 10.26
CA GLN A 87 6.67 1.81 10.71
C GLN A 87 5.85 2.58 9.66
N THR A 88 6.45 3.58 9.02
CA THR A 88 5.83 4.38 7.97
C THR A 88 5.57 3.51 6.75
N ARG A 89 6.53 2.66 6.36
CA ARG A 89 6.36 1.70 5.27
C ARG A 89 5.21 0.71 5.55
N ARG A 90 5.13 0.19 6.78
CA ARG A 90 4.00 -0.63 7.22
C ARG A 90 2.68 0.14 7.17
N ASN A 91 2.66 1.39 7.63
CA ASN A 91 1.45 2.20 7.62
C ASN A 91 0.99 2.44 6.16
N PHE A 92 1.90 2.82 5.27
CA PHE A 92 1.63 3.02 3.84
C PHE A 92 1.04 1.78 3.16
N ALA A 93 1.66 0.61 3.39
CA ALA A 93 1.23 -0.64 2.79
C ALA A 93 -0.13 -1.15 3.31
N ASN A 94 -0.59 -0.65 4.46
CA ASN A 94 -1.81 -1.12 5.14
C ASN A 94 -2.86 -0.02 5.32
N ASP A 95 -2.67 1.17 4.74
CA ASP A 95 -3.60 2.28 4.85
C ASP A 95 -4.86 2.00 4.02
N PRO A 96 -6.08 1.99 4.62
CA PRO A 96 -7.31 1.88 3.86
C PRO A 96 -7.48 2.95 2.77
N LEU A 97 -6.85 4.12 2.91
CA LEU A 97 -6.83 5.12 1.85
C LEU A 97 -6.07 4.61 0.61
N ASN A 98 -4.98 3.87 0.82
CA ASN A 98 -4.18 3.28 -0.24
C ASN A 98 -4.66 1.89 -0.66
N LEU A 99 -5.61 1.25 0.03
CA LEU A 99 -6.09 -0.10 -0.30
C LEU A 99 -7.50 -0.10 -0.88
N GLN A 100 -7.76 -0.95 -1.89
CA GLN A 100 -9.10 -1.17 -2.44
C GLN A 100 -9.26 -2.57 -3.04
N ALA A 101 -10.42 -3.20 -2.82
CA ALA A 101 -10.79 -4.43 -3.53
C ALA A 101 -11.19 -4.11 -4.99
N VAL A 102 -10.56 -4.80 -5.95
CA VAL A 102 -10.75 -4.55 -7.38
C VAL A 102 -10.69 -5.85 -8.20
N ASP A 103 -11.11 -5.78 -9.46
CA ASP A 103 -10.93 -6.84 -10.46
C ASP A 103 -9.45 -7.24 -10.63
N GLY A 104 -9.16 -8.53 -10.47
CA GLY A 104 -7.80 -9.06 -10.49
C GLY A 104 -7.05 -8.84 -11.81
N PRO A 105 -7.60 -9.23 -12.97
CA PRO A 105 -6.96 -8.98 -14.27
C PRO A 105 -6.69 -7.50 -14.55
N THR A 106 -7.64 -6.62 -14.24
CA THR A 106 -7.48 -5.16 -14.41
C THR A 106 -6.38 -4.61 -13.50
N ASN A 107 -6.30 -5.10 -12.26
CA ASN A 107 -5.19 -4.77 -11.37
C ASN A 107 -3.84 -5.27 -11.87
N GLY A 108 -3.80 -6.47 -12.46
CA GLY A 108 -2.61 -7.00 -13.11
C GLY A 108 -2.13 -6.13 -14.27
N GLN A 109 -3.05 -5.55 -15.04
CA GLN A 109 -2.73 -4.60 -16.12
C GLN A 109 -2.20 -3.26 -15.59
N LYS A 110 -2.70 -2.78 -14.44
CA LYS A 110 -2.17 -1.59 -13.77
C LYS A 110 -0.70 -1.78 -13.38
N GLY A 111 -0.39 -2.92 -12.76
CA GLY A 111 0.96 -3.19 -12.24
C GLY A 111 1.46 -2.05 -11.35
N ASP A 112 2.66 -1.57 -11.66
CA ASP A 112 3.32 -0.46 -10.96
C ASP A 112 3.06 0.92 -11.61
N GLY A 113 2.09 1.00 -12.53
CA GLY A 113 1.79 2.24 -13.25
C GLY A 113 1.26 3.36 -12.35
N ASP A 114 1.78 4.57 -12.56
CA ASP A 114 1.24 5.80 -12.00
C ASP A 114 0.09 6.36 -12.86
N ALA A 115 -0.48 7.50 -12.47
CA ALA A 115 -1.58 8.13 -13.20
C ALA A 115 -1.24 8.52 -14.66
N ALA A 116 0.05 8.68 -15.01
CA ALA A 116 0.46 8.94 -16.39
C ALA A 116 0.50 7.66 -17.24
N THR A 117 0.75 6.52 -16.60
CA THR A 117 0.93 5.21 -17.25
C THR A 117 -0.39 4.45 -17.36
N TRP A 118 -1.23 4.53 -16.33
CA TRP A 118 -2.46 3.77 -16.25
C TRP A 118 -3.56 4.54 -15.51
N LEU A 119 -4.77 4.46 -16.04
CA LEU A 119 -5.98 4.95 -15.40
C LEU A 119 -7.08 3.89 -15.49
N PRO A 120 -7.97 3.78 -14.50
CA PRO A 120 -9.09 2.86 -14.55
C PRO A 120 -9.89 2.97 -15.87
N PRO A 121 -10.24 1.83 -16.51
CA PRO A 121 -11.12 1.84 -17.68
C PRO A 121 -12.47 2.53 -17.41
N ASN A 122 -13.00 2.42 -16.20
CA ASN A 122 -14.18 3.15 -15.77
C ASN A 122 -13.86 4.65 -15.59
N LYS A 123 -14.16 5.45 -16.63
CA LYS A 123 -13.91 6.90 -16.64
C LYS A 123 -14.61 7.64 -15.50
N ALA A 124 -15.81 7.22 -15.10
CA ALA A 124 -16.56 7.87 -14.02
C ALA A 124 -15.83 7.78 -12.66
N TYR A 125 -14.92 6.82 -12.49
CA TYR A 125 -14.14 6.64 -11.28
C TYR A 125 -12.79 7.37 -11.29
N ARG A 126 -12.31 7.87 -12.44
CA ARG A 126 -10.96 8.43 -12.57
C ARG A 126 -10.72 9.63 -11.66
N CYS A 127 -11.70 10.52 -11.53
CA CYS A 127 -11.64 11.65 -10.61
C CYS A 127 -11.33 11.20 -9.17
N THR A 128 -12.10 10.23 -8.66
CA THR A 128 -11.88 9.65 -7.33
C THR A 128 -10.52 8.96 -7.24
N TYR A 129 -10.12 8.23 -8.29
CA TYR A 129 -8.85 7.52 -8.33
C TYR A 129 -7.65 8.46 -8.22
N VAL A 130 -7.59 9.52 -9.05
CA VAL A 130 -6.47 10.47 -9.03
C VAL A 130 -6.46 11.33 -7.77
N THR A 131 -7.65 11.66 -7.23
CA THR A 131 -7.77 12.36 -5.93
C THR A 131 -7.17 11.51 -4.81
N ARG A 132 -7.51 10.22 -4.75
CA ARG A 132 -6.95 9.30 -3.75
C ARG A 132 -5.44 9.11 -3.93
N GLN A 133 -4.94 9.00 -5.16
CA GLN A 133 -3.48 8.96 -5.38
C GLN A 133 -2.79 10.21 -4.83
N PHE A 134 -3.34 11.40 -5.12
CA PHE A 134 -2.83 12.65 -4.59
C PHE A 134 -2.83 12.68 -3.05
N GLU A 135 -3.95 12.30 -2.41
CA GLU A 135 -4.06 12.27 -0.95
C GLU A 135 -3.08 11.29 -0.29
N VAL A 136 -2.90 10.09 -0.88
CA VAL A 136 -1.90 9.13 -0.41
C VAL A 136 -0.50 9.71 -0.53
N LYS A 137 -0.14 10.25 -1.70
CA LYS A 137 1.20 10.80 -1.93
C LYS A 137 1.48 12.00 -1.00
N LEU A 138 0.50 12.87 -0.80
CA LEU A 138 0.59 13.98 0.13
C LEU A 138 0.79 13.50 1.57
N LYS A 139 -0.01 12.53 2.03
CA LYS A 139 0.06 12.00 3.40
C LYS A 139 1.42 11.36 3.71
N TYR A 140 2.01 10.69 2.73
CA TYR A 140 3.25 9.95 2.90
C TYR A 140 4.50 10.68 2.37
N GLY A 141 4.36 11.91 1.88
CA GLY A 141 5.50 12.69 1.37
C GLY A 141 6.16 12.10 0.12
N LEU A 142 5.38 11.41 -0.72
CA LEU A 142 5.86 10.86 -1.99
C LEU A 142 5.84 11.94 -3.07
N TRP A 143 6.91 12.00 -3.87
CA TRP A 143 6.96 12.92 -5.00
C TRP A 143 6.28 12.34 -6.25
N MET A 144 6.05 13.20 -7.23
CA MET A 144 5.42 12.84 -8.51
C MET A 144 6.26 13.40 -9.66
N THR A 145 6.37 12.64 -10.75
CA THR A 145 6.97 13.14 -11.99
C THR A 145 6.10 14.25 -12.57
N GLN A 146 6.64 15.05 -13.49
CA GLN A 146 5.83 16.06 -14.17
C GLN A 146 4.69 15.42 -14.98
N ALA A 147 4.96 14.32 -15.69
CA ALA A 147 3.95 13.59 -16.45
C ALA A 147 2.79 13.10 -15.57
N GLU A 148 3.09 12.60 -14.37
CA GLU A 148 2.09 12.18 -13.39
C GLU A 148 1.25 13.37 -12.89
N LYS A 149 1.90 14.49 -12.54
CA LYS A 149 1.20 15.72 -12.15
C LYS A 149 0.25 16.20 -13.24
N ASP A 150 0.71 16.20 -14.49
CA ASP A 150 -0.10 16.63 -15.63
C ASP A 150 -1.29 15.68 -15.86
N ALA A 151 -1.10 14.38 -15.68
CA ALA A 151 -2.17 13.39 -15.78
C ALA A 151 -3.24 13.59 -14.68
N ILE A 152 -2.81 13.76 -13.43
CA ILE A 152 -3.71 14.05 -12.32
C ILE A 152 -4.45 15.36 -12.57
N ALA A 153 -3.76 16.43 -12.99
CA ALA A 153 -4.38 17.72 -13.25
C ALA A 153 -5.43 17.64 -14.37
N ARG A 154 -5.17 16.89 -15.45
CA ARG A 154 -6.13 16.67 -16.54
C ARG A 154 -7.41 15.98 -16.05
N GLU A 155 -7.27 14.91 -15.27
CA GLU A 155 -8.42 14.17 -14.73
C GLU A 155 -9.15 14.96 -13.63
N LEU A 156 -8.45 15.81 -12.87
CA LEU A 156 -9.08 16.72 -11.91
C LEU A 156 -9.86 17.85 -12.60
N ALA A 157 -9.38 18.36 -13.73
CA ALA A 157 -10.09 19.38 -14.50
C ALA A 157 -11.40 18.85 -15.10
N SER A 158 -11.49 17.55 -15.37
CA SER A 158 -12.70 16.90 -15.87
C SER A 158 -13.65 16.44 -14.76
N CYS A 159 -13.31 16.68 -13.47
CA CYS A 159 -14.19 16.45 -12.32
C CYS A 159 -15.35 17.47 -12.26
N THR A 160 -16.18 17.52 -13.29
CA THR A 160 -17.43 18.30 -13.29
C THR A 160 -18.60 17.34 -13.47
N GLY A 161 -19.07 16.76 -12.35
CA GLY A 161 -20.38 16.08 -12.36
C GLY A 161 -20.50 14.71 -11.71
N SER A 162 -19.51 14.18 -11.00
CA SER A 162 -19.78 13.03 -10.11
C SER A 162 -20.10 13.55 -8.70
N PRO A 163 -21.29 13.25 -8.13
CA PRO A 163 -21.41 13.32 -6.69
C PRO A 163 -20.32 12.42 -6.10
N ALA A 164 -19.67 12.88 -5.04
CA ALA A 164 -18.74 12.05 -4.29
C ALA A 164 -19.37 10.66 -4.09
N PRO A 165 -18.62 9.55 -4.25
CA PRO A 165 -19.17 8.23 -3.93
C PRO A 165 -19.82 8.33 -2.56
N ALA A 166 -21.08 7.88 -2.46
CA ALA A 166 -21.84 7.97 -1.22
C ALA A 166 -20.94 7.53 -0.07
N PRO A 167 -20.82 8.31 1.01
CA PRO A 167 -19.98 7.91 2.12
C PRO A 167 -20.42 6.51 2.52
N VAL A 168 -19.52 5.54 2.42
CA VAL A 168 -19.66 4.29 3.19
C VAL A 168 -20.02 4.73 4.60
N PRO A 169 -21.16 4.29 5.18
CA PRO A 169 -21.65 4.85 6.43
C PRO A 169 -20.51 4.83 7.43
N ALA A 170 -20.08 6.04 7.82
CA ALA A 170 -19.10 6.21 8.86
C ALA A 170 -19.63 5.41 10.05
N ALA A 171 -18.83 4.46 10.53
CA ALA A 171 -19.12 3.83 11.79
C ALA A 171 -19.39 4.96 12.80
N ALA A 172 -20.56 4.91 13.44
CA ALA A 172 -21.02 5.88 14.43
C ALA A 172 -19.87 6.34 15.34
N PRO A 173 -19.84 7.62 15.74
CA PRO A 173 -18.76 8.15 16.57
C PRO A 173 -18.61 7.27 17.80
N ALA A 174 -17.37 6.82 18.04
CA ALA A 174 -17.01 6.25 19.33
C ALA A 174 -17.31 7.30 20.41
N PRO A 175 -17.77 6.90 21.61
CA PRO A 175 -17.98 7.86 22.70
C PRO A 175 -16.67 8.60 22.97
N THR A 176 -16.79 9.93 22.99
CA THR A 176 -15.71 10.87 23.28
C THR A 176 -15.16 10.60 24.67
N THR A 177 -14.05 9.88 24.78
CA THR A 177 -13.15 10.04 25.93
C THR A 177 -12.47 11.39 25.80
N ALA A 178 -12.56 12.16 26.88
CA ALA A 178 -12.03 13.51 27.02
C ALA A 178 -10.62 13.69 26.41
N ALA A 179 -10.40 14.86 25.83
CA ALA A 179 -9.12 15.29 25.28
C ALA A 179 -8.00 15.16 26.34
N PRO A 180 -6.82 14.63 25.97
CA PRO A 180 -5.63 14.83 26.80
C PRO A 180 -5.27 16.33 26.80
N ALA A 181 -4.85 16.82 27.97
CA ALA A 181 -4.42 18.19 28.20
C ALA A 181 -3.36 18.67 27.19
N PRO A 182 -3.28 19.98 26.90
CA PRO A 182 -2.30 20.53 25.98
C PRO A 182 -0.87 20.21 26.43
N ALA A 183 -0.04 19.74 25.48
CA ALA A 183 1.38 19.56 25.70
C ALA A 183 2.06 20.91 25.99
N PRO A 184 3.05 20.97 26.90
CA PRO A 184 3.81 22.19 27.17
C PRO A 184 4.57 22.66 25.91
N PRO A 185 4.85 23.97 25.79
CA PRO A 185 5.54 24.52 24.62
C PRO A 185 6.95 23.92 24.50
N VAL A 186 7.23 23.33 23.34
CA VAL A 186 8.57 22.89 22.95
C VAL A 186 9.43 24.13 22.77
N ARG A 187 10.46 24.29 23.60
CA ARG A 187 11.52 25.28 23.37
C ARG A 187 12.21 24.93 22.04
N GLU A 188 12.22 25.89 21.14
CA GLU A 188 12.97 25.87 19.89
C GLU A 188 14.45 25.65 20.21
N GLN A 189 14.95 24.44 19.95
CA GLN A 189 16.36 24.12 20.02
C GLN A 189 17.01 24.50 18.69
N ALA A 190 18.13 25.22 18.77
CA ALA A 190 18.94 25.60 17.61
C ALA A 190 19.31 24.38 16.76
N PRO A 191 19.41 24.53 15.42
CA PRO A 191 19.71 23.41 14.53
C PRO A 191 21.09 22.81 14.83
N ALA A 192 21.13 21.48 14.96
CA ALA A 192 22.36 20.72 15.08
C ALA A 192 23.17 20.80 13.77
N PRO A 193 24.52 20.78 13.83
CA PRO A 193 25.36 20.80 12.64
C PRO A 193 25.15 19.53 11.79
N ALA A 194 25.25 19.69 10.47
CA ALA A 194 25.04 18.63 9.49
C ALA A 194 25.96 17.41 9.76
N PRO A 195 25.45 16.17 9.63
CA PRO A 195 26.29 14.98 9.78
C PRO A 195 27.31 14.88 8.64
N ALA A 196 28.53 14.48 8.99
CA ALA A 196 29.61 14.19 8.06
C ALA A 196 29.23 13.04 7.09
N PRO A 197 29.80 12.99 5.88
CA PRO A 197 29.51 11.94 4.91
C PRO A 197 29.84 10.54 5.47
N ALA A 198 28.92 9.59 5.25
CA ALA A 198 29.10 8.20 5.64
C ALA A 198 30.27 7.55 4.85
N PRO A 199 31.03 6.64 5.48
CA PRO A 199 32.13 5.95 4.82
C PRO A 199 31.61 5.00 3.74
N SER A 200 32.26 5.04 2.57
CA SER A 200 32.04 4.13 1.44
C SER A 200 32.36 2.69 1.86
N GLY A 201 31.33 1.85 2.01
CA GLY A 201 31.45 0.45 2.44
C GLY A 201 31.94 -0.52 1.36
N ALA A 202 33.09 -0.24 0.73
CA ALA A 202 33.82 -1.25 -0.02
C ALA A 202 34.55 -2.16 1.00
N GLY A 203 33.95 -3.31 1.35
CA GLY A 203 34.62 -4.27 2.24
C GLY A 203 33.73 -5.30 2.95
N VAL A 204 32.40 -5.18 2.89
CA VAL A 204 31.51 -6.19 3.47
C VAL A 204 31.46 -7.41 2.56
N SER A 205 31.81 -8.59 3.09
CA SER A 205 31.69 -9.87 2.38
C SER A 205 31.03 -10.91 3.29
N TYR A 206 30.15 -11.74 2.74
CA TYR A 206 29.45 -12.79 3.46
C TYR A 206 29.96 -14.17 3.03
N ALA A 207 30.18 -15.06 4.00
CA ALA A 207 30.63 -16.42 3.72
C ALA A 207 29.58 -17.24 2.94
N ASN A 208 28.30 -17.00 3.18
CA ASN A 208 27.16 -17.63 2.50
C ASN A 208 25.86 -16.84 2.77
N CYS A 209 24.77 -17.25 2.13
CA CYS A 209 23.48 -16.59 2.28
C CYS A 209 22.82 -16.70 3.65
N ALA A 210 23.21 -17.68 4.48
CA ALA A 210 22.74 -17.74 5.86
C ALA A 210 23.37 -16.60 6.68
N ALA A 211 24.66 -16.32 6.50
CA ALA A 211 25.33 -15.19 7.14
C ALA A 211 24.75 -13.83 6.68
N ALA A 212 24.46 -13.69 5.39
CA ALA A 212 23.81 -12.49 4.84
C ALA A 212 22.40 -12.27 5.44
N ARG A 213 21.58 -13.33 5.54
CA ARG A 213 20.24 -13.25 6.16
C ARG A 213 20.32 -12.98 7.67
N ALA A 214 21.26 -13.60 8.38
CA ALA A 214 21.48 -13.36 9.81
C ALA A 214 21.92 -11.92 10.11
N ALA A 215 22.69 -11.32 9.19
CA ALA A 215 23.08 -9.91 9.23
C ALA A 215 21.97 -8.96 8.74
N GLY A 216 20.82 -9.47 8.26
CA GLY A 216 19.73 -8.66 7.72
C GLY A 216 20.03 -8.02 6.36
N ALA A 217 21.03 -8.52 5.64
CA ALA A 217 21.49 -7.94 4.37
C ALA A 217 20.81 -8.54 3.13
N ALA A 218 20.16 -9.70 3.24
CA ALA A 218 19.54 -10.37 2.10
C ALA A 218 18.05 -9.99 1.91
N PRO A 219 17.54 -9.91 0.66
CA PRO A 219 18.27 -10.10 -0.61
C PRO A 219 19.23 -8.93 -0.92
N ILE A 220 20.41 -9.23 -1.48
CA ILE A 220 21.46 -8.24 -1.80
C ILE A 220 21.48 -7.99 -3.31
N MET A 221 21.31 -6.75 -3.75
CA MET A 221 21.28 -6.38 -5.16
C MET A 221 22.68 -6.15 -5.73
N ARG A 222 22.87 -6.38 -7.03
CA ARG A 222 24.12 -6.08 -7.73
C ARG A 222 24.53 -4.61 -7.54
N GLY A 223 25.72 -4.41 -6.96
CA GLY A 223 26.26 -3.08 -6.63
C GLY A 223 26.07 -2.67 -5.17
N GLU A 224 25.28 -3.40 -4.38
CA GLU A 224 25.18 -3.19 -2.94
C GLU A 224 26.39 -3.79 -2.18
N PRO A 225 26.80 -3.17 -1.06
CA PRO A 225 27.82 -3.73 -0.18
C PRO A 225 27.46 -5.16 0.26
N GLY A 226 28.35 -6.12 -0.02
CA GLY A 226 28.11 -7.54 0.28
C GLY A 226 27.61 -8.37 -0.90
N TYR A 227 27.32 -7.75 -2.07
CA TYR A 227 26.99 -8.50 -3.28
C TYR A 227 28.21 -9.30 -3.76
N SER A 228 27.98 -10.57 -4.10
CA SER A 228 28.95 -11.42 -4.78
C SER A 228 28.22 -12.33 -5.75
N SER A 229 28.75 -12.48 -6.97
CA SER A 229 28.22 -13.45 -7.94
C SER A 229 28.25 -14.90 -7.43
N LYS A 230 29.02 -15.20 -6.37
CA LYS A 230 29.00 -16.50 -5.69
C LYS A 230 27.74 -16.75 -4.87
N LEU A 231 27.01 -15.68 -4.53
CA LEU A 231 25.80 -15.70 -3.71
C LEU A 231 24.52 -15.51 -4.55
N ASP A 232 24.68 -15.17 -5.83
CA ASP A 232 23.66 -15.01 -6.86
C ASP A 232 23.65 -16.28 -7.72
N ARG A 233 22.78 -17.23 -7.37
CA ARG A 233 22.85 -18.61 -7.89
C ARG A 233 22.46 -18.70 -9.36
N ASP A 234 21.51 -17.89 -9.78
CA ASP A 234 20.91 -17.83 -11.11
C ASP A 234 21.43 -16.64 -11.95
N ASN A 235 22.31 -15.82 -11.38
CA ASN A 235 23.01 -14.71 -12.04
C ASN A 235 22.08 -13.62 -12.56
N ASP A 236 20.92 -13.44 -11.92
CA ASP A 236 19.91 -12.48 -12.34
C ASP A 236 20.19 -11.06 -11.78
N GLY A 237 21.17 -10.94 -10.88
CA GLY A 237 21.54 -9.69 -10.22
C GLY A 237 21.09 -9.59 -8.76
N VAL A 238 20.46 -10.62 -8.20
CA VAL A 238 19.99 -10.67 -6.82
C VAL A 238 20.67 -11.82 -6.07
N ALA A 239 21.51 -11.48 -5.10
CA ALA A 239 22.17 -12.47 -4.24
C ALA A 239 21.29 -12.83 -3.03
N CYS A 240 21.28 -14.12 -2.67
CA CYS A 240 20.65 -14.64 -1.46
C CYS A 240 19.13 -14.47 -1.32
N GLU A 241 18.43 -14.54 -2.46
CA GLU A 241 16.98 -14.77 -2.52
C GLU A 241 16.49 -16.03 -1.78
#